data_AF-A0A6G5AGF5-F1
#
_entry.id   AF-A0A6G5AGF5-F1
#
_cell.length_a   1.000
_cell.length_b   1.000
_cell.length_c   1.000
_cell.angle_alpha   90.00
_cell.angle_beta   90.00
_cell.angle_gamma   90.00
#
_symmetry.space_group_name_H-M   'P 1'
#
loop_
_entity.id
_entity.type
_entity.pdbx_description
1 polymer ?
#
loop_
_entity_poly.entity_id
_entity_poly.type
_entity_poly.pdbx_seq_one_letter_code
_entity_poly.pdbx_strand_id
1 'polypeptide(L)'
;EDSLLQHLKLFLKHYRSGRPIVAGGGGGAPAAMTYRRGAKDDGCCSVGFLKCLLHTFNFIFLLSGCAVLGVGVWTLVAKRHHLSLLTTVTYASTAYMLLLAGALVILVTALGCVAVCRLHRCFLLAYTFLLLLIFLMEAVAGIIAYVYEEQVWNELADGLNTTFVESYGTDASRTEAINDLQRSFKCCGANGFDDWKHSVWLRKNSRTNNKVPDSCCKTIGIGCG
;
A
#
# COMPACT_ATOMS: atom_id res chain seq x y z
N GLU A 1 9.50 49.15 6.72
CA GLU A 1 9.13 47.90 7.40
C GLU A 1 8.06 48.03 8.51
N ASP A 2 7.68 49.22 8.99
CA ASP A 2 6.73 49.32 10.13
C ASP A 2 5.23 49.24 9.81
N SER A 3 4.80 49.66 8.62
CA SER A 3 3.35 49.74 8.29
C SER A 3 2.68 48.36 8.17
N LEU A 4 3.41 47.36 7.69
CA LEU A 4 2.89 46.00 7.45
C LEU A 4 2.77 45.20 8.76
N LEU A 5 3.68 45.45 9.71
CA LEU A 5 3.65 44.83 11.04
C LEU A 5 2.50 45.39 11.90
N GLN A 6 2.12 46.65 11.69
CA GLN A 6 1.02 47.31 12.40
C GLN A 6 -0.35 46.83 11.89
N HIS A 7 -0.48 46.60 10.59
CA HIS A 7 -1.66 45.97 9.98
C HIS A 7 -1.84 44.52 10.42
N LEU A 8 -0.75 43.75 10.53
CA LEU A 8 -0.81 42.34 10.98
C LEU A 8 -1.21 42.21 12.45
N LYS A 9 -0.75 43.12 13.32
CA LYS A 9 -1.15 43.17 14.74
C LYS A 9 -2.62 43.57 14.93
N LEU A 10 -3.14 44.47 14.10
CA LEU A 10 -4.57 44.84 14.10
C LEU A 10 -5.46 43.69 13.61
N PHE A 11 -5.05 42.98 12.56
CA PHE A 11 -5.78 41.79 12.07
C PHE A 11 -5.80 40.64 13.09
N LEU A 12 -4.68 40.37 13.76
CA LEU A 12 -4.60 39.33 14.79
C LEU A 12 -5.39 39.70 16.06
N LYS A 13 -5.47 40.98 16.42
CA LYS A 13 -6.28 41.47 17.54
C LYS A 13 -7.78 41.38 17.26
N HIS A 14 -8.20 41.54 16.01
CA HIS A 14 -9.59 41.39 15.59
C HIS A 14 -10.02 39.92 15.49
N TYR A 15 -9.14 39.03 15.01
CA TYR A 15 -9.42 37.59 14.93
C TYR A 15 -9.55 36.91 16.31
N ARG A 16 -8.88 37.43 17.34
CA ARG A 16 -8.88 36.85 18.70
C ARG A 16 -10.05 37.30 19.59
N SER A 17 -10.78 38.37 19.26
CA SER A 17 -11.74 38.98 20.22
C SER A 17 -13.24 38.74 19.97
N GLY A 18 -13.66 38.13 18.87
CA GLY A 18 -15.02 37.58 18.69
C GLY A 18 -16.23 38.39 19.23
N ARG A 19 -16.20 39.73 19.20
CA ARG A 19 -17.29 40.57 19.73
C ARG A 19 -18.00 41.31 18.60
N PRO A 20 -19.34 41.20 18.47
CA PRO A 20 -20.10 42.02 17.55
C PRO A 20 -20.18 43.47 18.06
N ILE A 21 -20.11 44.42 17.13
CA ILE A 21 -20.23 45.85 17.38
C ILE A 21 -21.71 46.16 17.64
N VAL A 22 -22.05 46.49 18.89
CA VAL A 22 -23.35 47.05 19.26
C VAL A 22 -23.22 48.57 19.22
N ALA A 23 -23.81 49.20 18.21
CA ALA A 23 -24.06 50.64 18.20
C ALA A 23 -25.44 50.89 18.83
N GLY A 24 -25.47 51.60 19.97
CA GLY A 24 -26.70 52.00 20.64
C GLY A 24 -27.29 53.27 20.05
N GLY A 25 -28.61 53.27 19.83
CA GLY A 25 -29.40 54.46 19.52
C GLY A 25 -30.91 54.18 19.44
N GLY A 26 -31.67 54.72 20.40
CA GLY A 26 -33.07 55.19 20.25
C GLY A 26 -34.21 54.15 20.36
N GLY A 27 -35.08 54.33 21.36
CA GLY A 27 -36.29 53.52 21.56
C GLY A 27 -37.51 53.93 20.72
N GLY A 28 -38.53 53.07 20.72
CA GLY A 28 -39.89 53.30 20.20
C GLY A 28 -40.21 52.60 18.87
N ALA A 29 -41.02 51.53 18.92
CA ALA A 29 -41.51 50.74 17.78
C ALA A 29 -42.52 51.54 16.91
N PRO A 30 -42.76 51.23 15.61
CA PRO A 30 -43.27 49.92 15.17
C PRO A 30 -42.70 49.34 13.85
N ALA A 31 -42.87 48.02 13.70
CA ALA A 31 -42.86 47.20 12.48
C ALA A 31 -41.72 47.36 11.45
N ALA A 32 -40.73 46.44 11.47
CA ALA A 32 -40.03 46.00 10.27
C ALA A 32 -39.36 44.64 10.47
N MET A 33 -39.94 43.61 9.85
CA MET A 33 -39.30 42.40 9.33
C MET A 33 -37.93 42.03 9.93
N THR A 34 -37.94 41.36 11.08
CA THR A 34 -36.78 40.61 11.56
C THR A 34 -36.57 39.42 10.62
N TYR A 35 -35.68 39.59 9.64
CA TYR A 35 -35.03 38.45 8.98
C TYR A 35 -34.18 37.74 10.04
N ARG A 36 -34.83 36.82 10.75
CA ARG A 36 -34.21 35.81 11.58
C ARG A 36 -33.39 34.94 10.63
N ARG A 37 -32.15 35.33 10.35
CA ARG A 37 -31.20 34.47 9.64
C ARG A 37 -30.82 33.36 10.61
N GLY A 38 -31.69 32.36 10.70
CA GLY A 38 -31.29 31.00 10.98
C GLY A 38 -30.31 30.60 9.89
N ALA A 39 -29.04 30.94 10.07
CA ALA A 39 -27.97 30.26 9.38
C ALA A 39 -27.87 28.90 10.07
N LYS A 40 -28.44 27.91 9.41
CA LYS A 40 -28.39 26.51 9.75
C LYS A 40 -26.91 26.12 9.96
N ASP A 41 -26.53 25.81 11.20
CA ASP A 41 -25.22 25.28 11.55
C ASP A 41 -25.08 23.83 11.06
N ASP A 42 -25.13 23.61 9.75
CA ASP A 42 -24.91 22.29 9.11
C ASP A 42 -23.41 21.92 9.03
N GLY A 43 -22.51 22.76 9.57
CA GLY A 43 -21.06 22.59 9.47
C GLY A 43 -20.40 21.78 10.60
N CYS A 44 -21.08 21.60 11.76
CA CYS A 44 -20.43 21.00 12.94
C CYS A 44 -20.41 19.46 12.89
N CYS A 45 -21.49 18.84 12.40
CA CYS A 45 -21.58 17.38 12.25
C CYS A 45 -20.64 16.84 11.17
N SER A 46 -20.45 17.56 10.06
CA SER A 46 -19.62 17.12 8.94
C SER A 46 -18.13 17.03 9.30
N VAL A 47 -17.61 18.01 10.06
CA VAL A 47 -16.20 18.02 10.47
C VAL A 47 -15.91 16.96 11.55
N GLY A 48 -16.88 16.68 12.43
CA GLY A 48 -16.78 15.59 13.40
C GLY A 48 -16.81 14.21 12.72
N PHE A 49 -17.71 14.02 11.76
CA PHE A 49 -17.81 12.80 10.97
C PHE A 49 -16.53 12.53 10.16
N LEU A 50 -15.99 13.54 9.47
CA LEU A 50 -14.75 13.41 8.71
C LEU A 50 -13.56 13.03 9.61
N LYS A 51 -13.46 13.61 10.82
CA LYS A 51 -12.44 13.23 11.81
C LYS A 51 -12.57 11.77 12.24
N CYS A 52 -13.80 11.34 12.53
CA CYS A 52 -14.08 9.96 12.94
C CYS A 52 -13.72 8.97 11.82
N LEU A 53 -14.17 9.22 10.59
CA LEU A 53 -13.82 8.41 9.43
C LEU A 53 -12.31 8.34 9.21
N LEU A 54 -11.63 9.49 9.25
CA LEU A 54 -10.18 9.58 9.05
C LEU A 54 -9.41 8.80 10.11
N HIS A 55 -9.86 8.85 11.36
CA HIS A 55 -9.28 8.09 12.47
C HIS A 55 -9.47 6.58 12.28
N THR A 56 -10.68 6.15 11.93
CA THR A 56 -10.99 4.75 11.67
C THR A 56 -10.18 4.19 10.49
N PHE A 57 -10.11 4.93 9.36
CA PHE A 57 -9.29 4.52 8.21
C PHE A 57 -7.80 4.42 8.57
N ASN A 58 -7.26 5.40 9.30
CA ASN A 58 -5.88 5.35 9.77
C ASN A 58 -5.61 4.14 10.66
N PHE A 59 -6.54 3.80 11.54
CA PHE A 59 -6.41 2.63 12.41
C PHE A 59 -6.39 1.33 11.59
N ILE A 60 -7.27 1.19 10.59
CA ILE A 60 -7.28 0.03 9.68
C ILE A 60 -5.96 -0.07 8.91
N PHE A 61 -5.46 1.05 8.36
CA PHE A 61 -4.18 1.07 7.65
C PHE A 61 -2.98 0.79 8.55
N LEU A 62 -3.03 1.19 9.83
CA LEU A 62 -2.00 0.84 10.80
C LEU A 62 -1.97 -0.67 11.04
N LEU A 63 -3.15 -1.28 11.24
CA LEU A 63 -3.26 -2.74 11.42
C LEU A 63 -2.77 -3.50 10.18
N SER A 64 -3.14 -3.04 8.97
CA SER A 64 -2.66 -3.66 7.73
C SER A 64 -1.15 -3.48 7.56
N GLY A 65 -0.59 -2.31 7.87
CA GLY A 65 0.85 -2.06 7.85
C GLY A 65 1.61 -2.99 8.81
N CYS A 66 1.11 -3.18 10.04
CA CYS A 66 1.66 -4.14 11.01
C CYS A 66 1.58 -5.58 10.49
N ALA A 67 0.46 -5.98 9.87
CA ALA A 67 0.31 -7.32 9.29
C ALA A 67 1.31 -7.55 8.14
N VAL A 68 1.44 -6.59 7.22
CA VAL A 68 2.38 -6.66 6.09
C VAL A 68 3.83 -6.70 6.58
N LEU A 69 4.20 -5.89 7.57
CA LEU A 69 5.50 -5.99 8.22
C LEU A 69 5.71 -7.35 8.88
N GLY A 70 4.71 -7.86 9.60
CA GLY A 70 4.76 -9.17 10.24
C GLY A 70 5.05 -10.29 9.23
N VAL A 71 4.36 -10.27 8.08
CA VAL A 71 4.62 -11.21 6.96
C VAL A 71 6.02 -10.99 6.38
N GLY A 72 6.48 -9.75 6.20
CA GLY A 72 7.83 -9.44 5.72
C GLY A 72 8.93 -9.96 6.67
N VAL A 73 8.76 -9.78 7.98
CA VAL A 73 9.69 -10.31 8.98
C VAL A 73 9.62 -11.83 9.02
N TRP A 74 8.42 -12.41 9.04
CA TRP A 74 8.21 -13.86 9.02
C TRP A 74 8.91 -14.52 7.83
N THR A 75 8.74 -13.96 6.62
CA THR A 75 9.37 -14.47 5.41
C THR A 75 10.90 -14.43 5.48
N LEU A 76 11.49 -13.38 6.06
CA LEU A 76 12.94 -13.31 6.29
C LEU A 76 13.44 -14.27 7.37
N VAL A 77 12.69 -14.45 8.46
CA VAL A 77 13.06 -15.34 9.57
C VAL A 77 12.94 -16.80 9.15
N ALA A 78 11.88 -17.17 8.43
CA ALA A 78 11.73 -18.50 7.85
C ALA A 78 12.92 -18.85 6.94
N LYS A 79 13.41 -17.87 6.15
CA LYS A 79 14.64 -18.03 5.36
C LYS A 79 15.91 -18.20 6.20
N ARG A 80 16.00 -17.58 7.39
CA ARG A 80 17.15 -17.75 8.30
C ARG A 80 17.18 -19.12 8.97
N HIS A 81 16.01 -19.68 9.30
CA HIS A 81 15.91 -20.96 10.01
C HIS A 81 16.09 -22.18 9.09
N HIS A 82 15.73 -22.05 7.82
CA HIS A 82 15.97 -23.05 6.78
C HIS A 82 17.23 -22.69 5.98
N LEU A 83 18.41 -23.00 6.54
CA LEU A 83 19.75 -23.10 5.91
C LEU A 83 20.14 -22.00 4.88
N SER A 84 21.27 -21.34 5.16
CA SER A 84 21.95 -20.26 4.41
C SER A 84 22.34 -20.50 2.93
N LEU A 85 21.65 -21.35 2.17
CA LEU A 85 22.01 -21.73 0.79
C LEU A 85 20.96 -21.37 -0.28
N LEU A 86 19.85 -20.71 0.07
CA LEU A 86 18.71 -20.60 -0.85
C LEU A 86 18.19 -19.15 -1.02
N THR A 87 19.04 -18.24 -1.51
CA THR A 87 18.58 -16.92 -1.99
C THR A 87 18.52 -16.85 -3.52
N THR A 88 17.32 -17.04 -4.08
CA THR A 88 16.99 -16.33 -5.31
C THR A 88 16.86 -14.86 -4.95
N VAL A 89 17.57 -13.99 -5.67
CA VAL A 89 17.51 -12.52 -5.49
C VAL A 89 16.07 -12.00 -5.49
N THR A 90 15.17 -12.68 -6.20
CA THR A 90 13.75 -12.33 -6.31
C THR A 90 12.98 -12.47 -4.98
N TYR A 91 13.11 -13.58 -4.26
CA TYR A 91 12.37 -13.80 -2.99
C TYR A 91 12.84 -12.85 -1.89
N ALA A 92 14.16 -12.66 -1.80
CA ALA A 92 14.72 -11.70 -0.86
C ALA A 92 14.25 -10.28 -1.21
N SER A 93 14.28 -9.92 -2.50
CA SER A 93 13.78 -8.64 -2.99
C SER A 93 12.31 -8.42 -2.61
N THR A 94 11.42 -9.40 -2.84
CA THR A 94 10.00 -9.29 -2.47
C THR A 94 9.82 -9.10 -0.96
N ALA A 95 10.54 -9.85 -0.12
CA ALA A 95 10.46 -9.69 1.33
C ALA A 95 10.94 -8.31 1.82
N TYR A 96 12.02 -7.78 1.25
CA TYR A 96 12.49 -6.42 1.53
C TYR A 96 11.50 -5.35 1.05
N MET A 97 10.86 -5.55 -0.10
CA MET A 97 9.80 -4.66 -0.59
C MET A 97 8.58 -4.67 0.33
N LEU A 98 8.17 -5.84 0.85
CA LEU A 98 7.10 -5.94 1.85
C LEU A 98 7.46 -5.23 3.16
N LEU A 99 8.70 -5.37 3.64
CA LEU A 99 9.19 -4.63 4.80
C LEU A 99 9.14 -3.12 4.57
N LEU A 100 9.67 -2.64 3.43
CA LEU A 100 9.70 -1.22 3.12
C LEU A 100 8.29 -0.65 3.01
N ALA A 101 7.40 -1.33 2.28
CA ALA A 101 6.01 -0.92 2.12
C ALA A 101 5.28 -0.87 3.47
N GLY A 102 5.39 -1.92 4.29
CA GLY A 102 4.77 -1.97 5.62
C GLY A 102 5.28 -0.86 6.55
N ALA A 103 6.59 -0.60 6.55
CA ALA A 103 7.19 0.46 7.36
C ALA A 103 6.71 1.86 6.93
N LEU A 104 6.61 2.11 5.62
CA LEU A 104 6.09 3.37 5.09
C LEU A 104 4.63 3.59 5.47
N VAL A 105 3.79 2.55 5.39
CA VAL A 105 2.38 2.62 5.81
C VAL A 105 2.28 2.96 7.31
N ILE A 106 3.08 2.33 8.17
CA ILE A 106 3.11 2.64 9.60
C ILE A 106 3.56 4.08 9.85
N LEU A 107 4.59 4.57 9.15
CA LEU A 107 5.04 5.96 9.26
C LEU A 107 3.95 6.96 8.86
N VAL A 108 3.32 6.75 7.70
CA VAL A 108 2.25 7.63 7.20
C VAL A 108 1.04 7.63 8.14
N THR A 109 0.66 6.48 8.68
CA THR A 109 -0.47 6.36 9.62
C THR A 109 -0.14 6.94 11.01
N ALA A 110 1.09 6.79 11.49
CA ALA A 110 1.54 7.45 12.73
C ALA A 110 1.51 8.98 12.60
N LEU A 111 1.95 9.52 11.45
CA LEU A 111 1.79 10.95 11.14
C LEU A 111 0.32 11.36 11.05
N GLY A 112 -0.55 10.50 10.51
CA GLY A 112 -2.00 10.67 10.51
C GLY A 112 -2.59 10.77 11.92
N CYS A 113 -2.16 9.90 12.84
CA CYS A 113 -2.56 9.97 14.25
C CYS A 113 -2.14 11.31 14.88
N VAL A 114 -0.90 11.76 14.64
CA VAL A 114 -0.42 13.07 15.13
C VAL A 114 -1.24 14.22 14.52
N ALA A 115 -1.58 14.16 13.23
CA ALA A 115 -2.40 15.17 12.56
C ALA A 115 -3.82 15.25 13.12
N VAL A 116 -4.41 14.12 13.51
CA VAL A 116 -5.74 14.07 14.17
C VAL A 116 -5.67 14.60 15.60
N CYS A 117 -4.63 14.25 16.36
CA CYS A 117 -4.44 14.72 17.74
C CYS A 117 -4.13 16.22 17.82
N ARG A 118 -3.48 16.79 16.80
CA ARG A 118 -3.20 18.23 16.74
C ARG A 118 -4.48 18.98 16.33
N LEU A 119 -5.00 19.82 17.22
CA LEU A 119 -6.24 20.59 17.03
C LEU A 119 -6.17 21.67 15.92
N HIS A 120 -5.11 21.68 15.10
CA HIS A 120 -4.94 22.64 14.01
C HIS A 120 -5.68 22.17 12.75
N ARG A 121 -6.71 22.93 12.37
CA ARG A 121 -7.52 22.67 11.17
C ARG A 121 -6.69 22.57 9.88
N CYS A 122 -5.60 23.32 9.76
CA CYS A 122 -4.72 23.26 8.59
C CYS A 122 -4.00 21.92 8.44
N PHE A 123 -3.57 21.28 9.54
CA PHE A 123 -2.91 19.96 9.48
C PHE A 123 -3.88 18.87 9.04
N LEU A 124 -5.12 18.92 9.53
CA LEU A 124 -6.16 17.99 9.12
C LEU A 124 -6.51 18.14 7.63
N LEU A 125 -6.66 19.38 7.15
CA LEU A 125 -6.92 19.66 5.73
C LEU A 125 -5.75 19.21 4.82
N ALA A 126 -4.51 19.53 5.20
CA ALA A 126 -3.32 19.13 4.45
C ALA A 126 -3.20 17.60 4.37
N TYR A 127 -3.47 16.90 5.49
CA TYR A 127 -3.44 15.44 5.52
C TYR A 127 -4.56 14.82 4.68
N THR A 128 -5.79 15.35 4.74
CA THR A 128 -6.88 14.88 3.86
C THR A 128 -6.59 15.12 2.37
N PHE A 129 -5.93 16.23 2.03
CA PHE A 129 -5.52 16.50 0.65
C PHE A 129 -4.42 15.53 0.18
N LEU A 130 -3.45 15.24 1.05
CA LEU A 130 -2.41 14.24 0.77
C LEU A 130 -3.00 12.84 0.57
N LEU A 131 -3.96 12.43 1.41
CA LEU A 131 -4.65 11.14 1.22
C LEU A 131 -5.45 11.10 -0.09
N LEU A 132 -6.13 12.20 -0.45
CA LEU A 132 -6.83 12.28 -1.73
C LEU A 132 -5.86 12.12 -2.90
N LEU A 133 -4.69 12.75 -2.83
CA LEU A 133 -3.65 12.63 -3.85
C LEU A 133 -3.13 11.19 -3.94
N ILE A 134 -2.88 10.52 -2.81
CA ILE A 134 -2.50 9.10 -2.79
C ILE A 134 -3.59 8.25 -3.44
N PHE A 135 -4.86 8.47 -3.09
CA PHE A 135 -5.98 7.74 -3.67
C PHE A 135 -6.08 7.91 -5.19
N LEU A 136 -5.86 9.12 -5.70
CA LEU A 136 -5.82 9.37 -7.15
C LEU A 136 -4.64 8.66 -7.82
N MET A 137 -3.45 8.70 -7.21
CA MET A 137 -2.27 7.99 -7.71
C MET A 137 -2.48 6.46 -7.73
N GLU A 138 -3.06 5.91 -6.67
CA GLU A 138 -3.43 4.49 -6.59
C GLU A 138 -4.51 4.12 -7.61
N ALA A 139 -5.50 4.99 -7.85
CA ALA A 139 -6.51 4.77 -8.87
C ALA A 139 -5.89 4.73 -10.27
N VAL A 140 -4.97 5.65 -10.58
CA VAL A 140 -4.23 5.64 -11.85
C VAL A 140 -3.37 4.38 -11.97
N ALA A 141 -2.64 4.01 -10.92
CA ALA A 141 -1.85 2.78 -10.89
C ALA A 141 -2.72 1.53 -11.09
N GLY A 142 -3.90 1.48 -10.47
CA GLY A 142 -4.88 0.39 -10.63
C GLY A 142 -5.45 0.32 -12.04
N ILE A 143 -5.76 1.46 -12.66
CA ILE A 143 -6.20 1.52 -14.06
C ILE A 143 -5.09 1.03 -14.99
N ILE A 144 -3.84 1.46 -14.77
CA ILE A 144 -2.68 0.98 -15.52
C ILE A 144 -2.54 -0.54 -15.34
N ALA A 145 -2.58 -1.04 -14.10
CA ALA A 145 -2.48 -2.47 -13.83
C ALA A 145 -3.58 -3.28 -14.53
N TYR A 146 -4.81 -2.76 -14.58
CA TYR A 146 -5.92 -3.40 -15.29
C TYR A 146 -5.75 -3.37 -16.81
N VAL A 147 -5.42 -2.21 -17.38
CA VAL A 147 -5.25 -2.06 -18.84
C VAL A 147 -4.09 -2.90 -19.36
N TYR A 148 -3.01 -3.00 -18.59
CA TYR A 148 -1.79 -3.71 -18.95
C TYR A 148 -1.72 -5.11 -18.34
N GLU A 149 -2.82 -5.65 -17.82
CA GLU A 149 -2.85 -6.96 -17.15
C GLU A 149 -2.19 -8.05 -18.01
N GLU A 150 -2.65 -8.23 -19.25
CA GLU A 150 -2.11 -9.22 -20.20
C GLU A 150 -0.62 -9.02 -20.47
N GLN A 151 -0.17 -7.77 -20.62
CA GLN A 151 1.24 -7.48 -20.87
C GLN A 151 2.10 -7.78 -19.64
N VAL A 152 1.64 -7.40 -18.46
CA VAL A 152 2.31 -7.71 -17.19
C VAL A 152 2.40 -9.21 -16.98
N TRP A 153 1.34 -9.96 -17.29
CA TRP A 153 1.37 -11.42 -17.21
C TRP A 153 2.36 -12.04 -18.19
N ASN A 154 2.40 -11.58 -19.44
CA ASN A 154 3.33 -12.10 -20.45
C ASN A 154 4.78 -11.79 -20.08
N GLU A 155 5.09 -10.56 -19.67
CA GLU A 155 6.44 -10.17 -19.22
C GLU A 155 6.86 -10.96 -17.97
N LEU A 156 5.94 -11.17 -17.02
CA LEU A 156 6.18 -12.01 -15.86
C LEU A 156 6.42 -13.46 -16.26
N ALA A 157 5.62 -14.01 -17.17
CA ALA A 157 5.74 -15.38 -17.64
C ALA A 157 7.06 -15.60 -18.38
N ASP A 158 7.49 -14.69 -19.25
CA ASP A 158 8.78 -14.76 -19.94
C ASP A 158 9.96 -14.64 -18.97
N GLY A 159 9.88 -13.73 -18.00
CA GLY A 159 10.87 -13.59 -16.93
C GLY A 159 10.96 -14.83 -16.03
N LEU A 160 9.81 -15.48 -15.74
CA LEU A 160 9.79 -16.76 -15.05
C LEU A 160 10.33 -17.88 -15.92
N ASN A 161 9.96 -17.94 -17.21
CA ASN A 161 10.34 -19.01 -18.12
C ASN A 161 11.87 -19.07 -18.29
N THR A 162 12.51 -17.93 -18.53
CA THR A 162 13.98 -17.81 -18.56
C THR A 162 14.62 -18.33 -17.26
N THR A 163 14.04 -17.97 -16.11
CA THR A 163 14.50 -18.46 -14.80
C THR A 163 14.34 -19.99 -14.66
N PHE A 164 13.19 -20.54 -15.08
CA PHE A 164 12.91 -21.98 -15.03
C PHE A 164 13.85 -22.79 -15.95
N VAL A 165 14.00 -22.35 -17.19
CA VAL A 165 14.76 -23.07 -18.23
C VAL A 165 16.26 -23.01 -17.96
N GLU A 166 16.79 -21.87 -17.52
CA GLU A 166 18.24 -21.68 -17.40
C GLU A 166 18.78 -21.96 -15.99
N SER A 167 17.99 -21.65 -14.95
CA SER A 167 18.48 -21.66 -13.57
C SER A 167 18.07 -22.87 -12.74
N TYR A 168 17.10 -23.66 -13.21
CA TYR A 168 16.67 -24.84 -12.50
C TYR A 168 17.74 -25.95 -12.55
N GLY A 169 18.08 -26.52 -11.40
CA GLY A 169 19.14 -27.52 -11.23
C GLY A 169 20.57 -26.99 -11.33
N THR A 170 20.78 -25.70 -11.63
CA THR A 170 22.10 -25.06 -11.60
C THR A 170 22.31 -24.31 -10.29
N ASP A 171 21.27 -23.62 -9.82
CA ASP A 171 21.26 -22.93 -8.54
C ASP A 171 20.24 -23.62 -7.62
N ALA A 172 20.72 -24.18 -6.50
CA ALA A 172 19.86 -24.83 -5.52
C ALA A 172 18.76 -23.89 -5.01
N SER A 173 19.07 -22.58 -4.87
CA SER A 173 18.15 -21.55 -4.37
C SER A 173 16.94 -21.37 -5.26
N ARG A 174 17.21 -21.25 -6.55
CA ARG A 174 16.20 -21.08 -7.60
C ARG A 174 15.40 -22.36 -7.79
N THR A 175 16.06 -23.50 -7.71
CA THR A 175 15.42 -24.82 -7.80
C THR A 175 14.38 -25.01 -6.71
N GLU A 176 14.73 -24.74 -5.45
CA GLU A 176 13.78 -24.95 -4.35
C GLU A 176 12.64 -23.93 -4.36
N ALA A 177 12.92 -22.68 -4.69
CA ALA A 177 11.90 -21.67 -4.93
C ALA A 177 10.89 -22.10 -6.01
N ILE A 178 11.39 -22.64 -7.13
CA ILE A 178 10.55 -23.15 -8.22
C ILE A 178 9.75 -24.38 -7.76
N ASN A 179 10.36 -25.29 -6.97
CA ASN A 179 9.65 -26.44 -6.41
C ASN A 179 8.51 -26.01 -5.49
N ASP A 180 8.75 -25.04 -4.60
CA ASP A 180 7.75 -24.49 -3.69
C ASP A 180 6.61 -23.81 -4.46
N LEU A 181 6.93 -23.05 -5.51
CA LEU A 181 5.94 -22.41 -6.36
C LEU A 181 5.04 -23.47 -7.01
N GLN A 182 5.63 -24.48 -7.64
CA GLN A 182 4.87 -25.57 -8.29
C GLN A 182 4.01 -26.35 -7.29
N ARG A 183 4.52 -26.65 -6.09
CA ARG A 183 3.78 -27.38 -5.05
C ARG A 183 2.65 -26.55 -4.46
N SER A 184 2.86 -25.25 -4.25
CA SER A 184 1.91 -24.34 -3.61
C SER A 184 0.78 -23.95 -4.57
N PHE A 185 1.14 -23.64 -5.83
CA PHE A 185 0.18 -23.19 -6.84
C PHE A 185 -0.30 -24.31 -7.78
N LYS A 186 0.20 -25.54 -7.60
CA LYS A 186 -0.15 -26.71 -8.42
C LYS A 186 0.08 -26.48 -9.92
N CYS A 187 1.10 -25.70 -10.25
CA CYS A 187 1.50 -25.39 -11.62
C CYS A 187 2.75 -26.19 -12.03
N CYS A 188 3.07 -26.19 -13.33
CA CYS A 188 4.27 -26.80 -13.86
C CYS A 188 4.81 -25.99 -15.03
N GLY A 189 6.03 -25.45 -14.90
CA GLY A 189 6.57 -24.48 -15.86
C GLY A 189 6.05 -23.05 -15.63
N ALA A 190 6.49 -22.11 -16.46
CA ALA A 190 6.04 -20.73 -16.41
C ALA A 190 4.74 -20.55 -17.19
N ASN A 191 4.69 -21.09 -18.41
CA ASN A 191 3.50 -21.16 -19.27
C ASN A 191 2.90 -22.56 -19.31
N GLY A 192 3.71 -23.60 -19.05
CA GLY A 192 3.23 -24.97 -18.99
C GLY A 192 4.36 -25.99 -18.92
N PHE A 193 3.98 -27.26 -18.83
CA PHE A 193 4.93 -28.37 -18.68
C PHE A 193 5.91 -28.49 -19.86
N ASP A 194 5.53 -27.97 -21.03
CA ASP A 194 6.35 -28.00 -22.24
C ASP A 194 7.61 -27.14 -22.13
N ASP A 195 7.64 -26.13 -21.23
CA ASP A 195 8.81 -25.29 -20.98
C ASP A 195 10.04 -26.13 -20.58
N TRP A 196 9.82 -27.26 -19.92
CA TRP A 196 10.88 -28.17 -19.47
C TRP A 196 11.63 -28.85 -20.61
N LYS A 197 11.01 -29.00 -21.80
CA LYS A 197 11.64 -29.64 -22.97
C LYS A 197 12.92 -28.94 -23.40
N HIS A 198 13.01 -27.64 -23.17
CA HIS A 198 14.15 -26.81 -23.55
C HIS A 198 15.05 -26.45 -22.36
N SER A 199 14.73 -26.92 -21.16
CA SER A 199 15.47 -26.61 -19.94
C SER A 199 16.88 -27.20 -19.93
N VAL A 200 17.82 -26.43 -19.37
CA VAL A 200 19.19 -26.88 -19.12
C VAL A 200 19.19 -28.09 -18.18
N TRP A 201 18.24 -28.14 -17.24
CA TRP A 201 18.04 -29.26 -16.33
C TRP A 201 17.77 -30.56 -17.07
N LEU A 202 16.80 -30.59 -17.99
CA LEU A 202 16.43 -31.82 -18.72
C LEU A 202 17.60 -32.31 -19.59
N ARG A 203 18.36 -31.39 -20.20
CA ARG A 203 19.57 -31.73 -20.97
C ARG A 203 20.68 -32.33 -20.11
N LYS A 204 20.82 -31.90 -18.85
CA LYS A 204 21.79 -32.49 -17.90
C LYS A 204 21.31 -33.83 -17.34
N ASN A 205 20.00 -33.97 -17.16
CA ASN A 205 19.37 -35.16 -16.60
C ASN A 205 18.82 -36.14 -17.66
N SER A 206 19.31 -36.12 -18.90
CA SER A 206 18.79 -36.96 -20.00
C SER A 206 18.91 -38.48 -19.79
N ARG A 207 19.47 -38.93 -18.65
CA ARG A 207 19.49 -40.34 -18.22
C ARG A 207 18.25 -40.75 -17.42
N THR A 208 17.46 -39.79 -16.93
CA THR A 208 16.19 -40.05 -16.25
C THR A 208 15.06 -40.09 -17.27
N ASN A 209 14.08 -40.98 -17.08
CA ASN A 209 12.86 -41.00 -17.91
C ASN A 209 11.93 -39.79 -17.64
N ASN A 210 12.30 -38.94 -16.68
CA ASN A 210 11.53 -37.75 -16.31
C ASN A 210 11.52 -36.71 -17.43
N LYS A 211 10.34 -36.18 -17.72
CA LYS A 211 10.13 -35.07 -18.66
C LYS A 211 9.96 -33.74 -17.95
N VAL A 212 9.51 -33.77 -16.70
CA VAL A 212 9.39 -32.62 -15.81
C VAL A 212 9.98 -32.93 -14.43
N PRO A 213 10.23 -31.94 -13.57
CA PRO A 213 10.66 -32.20 -12.21
C PRO A 213 9.56 -32.83 -11.36
N ASP A 214 9.93 -33.61 -10.35
CA ASP A 214 8.97 -34.31 -9.48
C ASP A 214 8.02 -33.36 -8.71
N SER A 215 8.41 -32.09 -8.55
CA SER A 215 7.56 -31.02 -7.98
C SER A 215 6.34 -30.67 -8.85
N CYS A 216 6.37 -30.99 -10.15
CA CYS A 216 5.24 -30.81 -11.07
C CYS A 216 4.19 -31.92 -10.95
N CYS A 217 4.51 -33.05 -10.32
CA CYS A 217 3.61 -34.20 -10.29
C CYS A 217 2.38 -33.92 -9.43
N LYS A 218 1.22 -34.40 -9.91
CA LYS A 218 -0.04 -34.36 -9.14
C LYS A 218 0.10 -35.07 -7.79
N THR A 219 0.79 -36.22 -7.81
CA THR A 219 1.19 -36.96 -6.60
C THR A 219 2.71 -36.97 -6.57
N ILE A 220 3.30 -36.32 -5.57
CA ILE A 220 4.76 -36.20 -5.45
C ILE A 220 5.34 -37.58 -5.14
N GLY A 221 6.22 -38.05 -6.00
CA GLY A 221 6.95 -39.32 -5.86
C GLY A 221 8.30 -39.21 -6.54
N ILE A 222 9.23 -40.09 -6.19
CA ILE A 222 10.56 -40.11 -6.82
C ILE A 222 10.40 -40.58 -8.27
N GLY A 223 10.84 -39.77 -9.23
CA GLY A 223 10.81 -40.15 -10.66
C GLY A 223 9.41 -40.16 -11.27
N CYS A 224 8.48 -39.36 -10.75
CA CYS A 224 7.10 -39.31 -11.23
C CYS A 224 6.91 -38.42 -12.47
N GLY A 225 7.86 -37.50 -12.71
CA GLY A 225 7.81 -36.50 -13.77
C GLY A 225 8.16 -37.04 -15.14
#